data_AF-A0AA86IBU3-F1
#
_entry.id   AF-A0AA86IBU3-F1
#
_cell.length_a   1.000
_cell.length_b   1.000
_cell.length_c   1.000
_cell.angle_alpha   90.00
_cell.angle_beta   90.00
_cell.angle_gamma   90.00
#
_symmetry.space_group_name_H-M   'P 1'
#
loop_
_entity.id
_entity.type
_entity.pdbx_description
1 polymer ?
#
loop_
_entity_poly.entity_id
_entity_poly.type
_entity_poly.pdbx_seq_one_letter_code
_entity_poly.pdbx_strand_id
1 'polypeptide(L)'
;MSSATLLPPNATPLERRAAQTGARIERVPVPLRDLWNPATCPAELLPFLAWSFSVDRWNPAWPLATKRAVTAASYFVHRKKGTIGALRRAVEPLGYLIRVIEWWQTNPPG
;
A
#
# COMPACT_ATOMS: atom_id res chain seq x y z
N MET A 1 22.87 -19.40 -5.01
CA MET A 1 22.88 -19.23 -6.48
C MET A 1 24.28 -18.82 -6.89
N SER A 2 24.97 -19.61 -7.71
CA SER A 2 26.30 -19.27 -8.21
C SER A 2 26.19 -17.98 -9.02
N SER A 3 26.91 -16.92 -8.61
CA SER A 3 26.93 -15.66 -9.36
C SER A 3 27.73 -15.91 -10.64
N ALA A 4 27.03 -16.17 -11.74
CA ALA A 4 27.66 -16.30 -13.05
C ALA A 4 28.46 -15.01 -13.32
N THR A 5 29.77 -15.17 -13.52
CA THR A 5 30.65 -14.04 -13.78
C THR A 5 30.39 -13.52 -15.19
N LEU A 6 30.23 -12.20 -15.34
CA LEU A 6 30.14 -11.54 -16.64
C LEU A 6 31.52 -11.38 -17.31
N LEU A 7 32.60 -11.72 -16.59
CA LEU A 7 33.96 -11.60 -17.09
C LEU A 7 34.32 -12.79 -17.99
N PRO A 8 35.13 -12.55 -19.04
CA PRO A 8 35.64 -13.64 -19.88
C PRO A 8 36.62 -14.54 -19.09
N PRO A 9 36.87 -15.78 -19.57
CA PRO A 9 37.70 -16.75 -18.84
C PRO A 9 39.13 -16.28 -18.54
N ASN A 10 39.68 -15.43 -19.42
CA ASN A 10 41.04 -14.88 -19.33
C ASN A 10 41.16 -13.69 -18.35
N ALA A 11 40.10 -13.35 -17.60
CA ALA A 11 40.12 -12.20 -16.71
C ALA A 11 41.17 -12.33 -15.59
N THR A 12 41.90 -11.24 -15.34
CA THR A 12 42.96 -11.16 -14.34
C THR A 12 42.39 -11.15 -12.92
N PRO A 13 43.20 -11.45 -11.89
CA PRO A 13 42.76 -11.35 -10.50
C PRO A 13 42.27 -9.94 -10.12
N LEU A 14 42.89 -8.89 -10.68
CA LEU A 14 42.47 -7.50 -10.45
C LEU A 14 41.07 -7.24 -11.01
N GLU A 15 40.81 -7.65 -12.25
CA GLU A 15 39.51 -7.48 -12.91
C GLU A 15 38.40 -8.22 -12.16
N ARG A 16 38.66 -9.45 -11.70
CA ARG A 16 37.70 -10.22 -10.88
C ARG A 16 37.38 -9.50 -9.57
N ARG A 17 38.38 -8.95 -8.88
CA ARG A 17 38.18 -8.20 -7.63
C ARG A 17 37.46 -6.87 -7.86
N ALA A 18 37.78 -6.16 -8.93
CA ALA A 18 37.09 -4.94 -9.34
C ALA A 18 35.60 -5.22 -9.63
N ALA A 19 35.30 -6.27 -10.40
CA ALA A 19 33.93 -6.68 -10.69
C ALA A 19 33.14 -7.09 -9.42
N GLN A 20 33.76 -7.85 -8.51
CA GLN A 20 33.13 -8.21 -7.23
C GLN A 20 32.81 -6.99 -6.37
N THR A 21 33.70 -6.00 -6.36
CA THR A 21 33.52 -4.76 -5.59
C THR A 21 32.45 -3.88 -6.23
N GLY A 22 32.47 -3.75 -7.56
CA GLY A 22 31.49 -2.99 -8.35
C GLY A 22 30.08 -3.59 -8.32
N ALA A 23 29.95 -4.93 -8.25
CA ALA A 23 28.66 -5.61 -8.20
C ALA A 23 27.80 -5.25 -6.98
N ARG A 24 28.39 -4.69 -5.91
CA ARG A 24 27.63 -4.16 -4.78
C ARG A 24 26.81 -2.91 -5.14
N ILE A 25 27.29 -2.09 -6.08
CA ILE A 25 26.61 -0.87 -6.54
C ILE A 25 25.32 -1.23 -7.29
N GLU A 26 25.30 -2.35 -8.00
CA GLU A 26 24.11 -2.83 -8.72
C GLU A 26 23.05 -3.45 -7.79
N ARG A 27 23.39 -3.75 -6.54
CA ARG A 27 22.48 -4.41 -5.56
C ARG A 27 21.78 -3.44 -4.63
N VAL A 28 21.69 -2.16 -4.98
CA VAL A 28 20.87 -1.20 -4.23
C VAL A 28 19.43 -1.74 -4.20
N PRO A 29 18.82 -1.93 -3.02
CA PRO A 29 17.43 -2.36 -2.94
C PRO A 29 16.52 -1.35 -3.65
N VAL A 30 15.71 -1.83 -4.59
CA VAL A 30 14.73 -1.01 -5.33
C VAL A 30 13.31 -1.48 -4.94
N PRO A 31 12.79 -1.09 -3.75
CA PRO A 31 11.50 -1.58 -3.23
C PRO A 31 10.29 -0.88 -3.88
N LEU A 32 10.34 -0.61 -5.18
CA LEU A 32 9.28 0.15 -5.89
C LEU A 32 7.92 -0.56 -5.85
N ARG A 33 7.91 -1.90 -5.81
CA ARG A 33 6.68 -2.68 -5.71
C ARG A 33 5.99 -2.50 -4.35
N ASP A 34 6.77 -2.30 -3.29
CA ASP A 34 6.22 -2.10 -1.95
C ASP A 34 5.51 -0.74 -1.86
N LEU A 35 5.97 0.26 -2.60
CA LEU A 35 5.35 1.59 -2.61
C LEU A 35 3.89 1.58 -3.08
N TRP A 36 3.50 0.63 -3.93
CA TRP A 36 2.13 0.49 -4.46
C TRP A 36 1.26 -0.53 -3.73
N ASN A 37 1.75 -1.12 -2.64
CA ASN A 37 1.02 -2.11 -1.86
C ASN A 37 0.69 -1.56 -0.46
N PRO A 38 -0.60 -1.36 -0.11
CA PRO A 38 -0.98 -0.85 1.21
C PRO A 38 -0.49 -1.71 2.38
N ALA A 39 -0.20 -3.01 2.17
CA ALA A 39 0.31 -3.90 3.21
C ALA A 39 1.82 -3.74 3.45
N THR A 40 2.61 -3.53 2.39
CA THR A 40 4.09 -3.51 2.47
C THR A 40 4.71 -2.12 2.33
N CYS A 41 3.95 -1.12 1.88
CA CYS A 41 4.41 0.26 1.74
C CYS A 41 4.99 0.79 3.06
N PRO A 42 6.17 1.44 3.06
CA PRO A 42 6.74 2.05 4.26
C PRO A 42 5.77 3.04 4.92
N ALA A 43 5.74 3.07 6.25
CA ALA A 43 4.71 3.79 7.01
C ALA A 43 4.73 5.31 6.74
N GLU A 44 5.92 5.85 6.54
CA GLU A 44 6.21 7.24 6.20
C GLU A 44 5.75 7.61 4.77
N LEU A 45 5.65 6.64 3.87
CA LEU A 45 5.19 6.84 2.49
C LEU A 45 3.70 6.52 2.29
N LEU A 46 3.10 5.80 3.23
CA LEU A 46 1.70 5.39 3.20
C LEU A 46 0.70 6.56 3.00
N PRO A 47 0.91 7.78 3.55
CA PRO A 47 0.01 8.91 3.28
C PRO A 47 -0.05 9.30 1.79
N PHE A 48 1.08 9.20 1.08
CA PHE A 48 1.12 9.51 -0.35
C PHE A 48 0.41 8.43 -1.16
N LEU A 49 0.61 7.16 -0.79
CA LEU A 49 -0.15 6.03 -1.36
C LEU A 49 -1.66 6.21 -1.14
N ALA A 50 -2.08 6.58 0.07
CA ALA A 50 -3.47 6.85 0.40
C ALA A 50 -4.05 8.00 -0.43
N TRP A 51 -3.29 9.08 -0.60
CA TRP A 51 -3.68 10.20 -1.47
C TRP A 51 -3.87 9.76 -2.93
N SER A 52 -2.94 8.97 -3.48
CA SER A 52 -3.06 8.48 -4.85
C SER A 52 -4.23 7.52 -5.06
N PHE A 53 -4.69 6.84 -4.00
CA PHE A 53 -5.92 6.04 -4.00
C PHE A 53 -7.18 6.84 -3.65
N SER A 54 -7.08 8.17 -3.59
CA SER A 54 -8.19 9.09 -3.28
C SER A 54 -8.87 8.76 -1.95
N VAL A 55 -8.12 8.40 -0.92
CA VAL A 55 -8.68 8.16 0.42
C VAL A 55 -9.28 9.47 0.97
N ASP A 56 -10.60 9.51 1.13
CA ASP A 56 -11.37 10.72 1.47
C ASP A 56 -11.11 11.22 2.91
N ARG A 57 -10.84 10.32 3.87
CA ARG A 57 -10.59 10.66 5.28
C ARG A 57 -9.29 10.05 5.76
N TRP A 58 -8.43 10.89 6.33
CA TRP A 58 -7.13 10.49 6.85
C TRP A 58 -6.87 11.16 8.19
N ASN A 59 -6.43 10.39 9.18
CA ASN A 59 -5.96 10.92 10.45
C ASN A 59 -4.51 10.46 10.72
N PRO A 60 -3.55 11.39 10.85
CA PRO A 60 -2.17 11.05 11.20
C PRO A 60 -2.03 10.29 12.53
N ALA A 61 -2.96 10.46 13.46
CA ALA A 61 -2.96 9.77 14.76
C ALA A 61 -3.50 8.34 14.70
N TRP A 62 -4.04 7.87 13.56
CA TRP A 62 -4.52 6.49 13.47
C TRP A 62 -3.38 5.46 13.60
N PRO A 63 -3.65 4.30 14.22
CA PRO A 63 -2.75 3.16 14.17
C PRO A 63 -2.39 2.80 12.73
N LEU A 64 -1.16 2.31 12.51
CA LEU A 64 -0.69 1.92 11.18
C LEU A 64 -1.62 0.90 10.52
N ALA A 65 -2.15 -0.06 11.28
CA ALA A 65 -3.10 -1.05 10.79
C ALA A 65 -4.36 -0.41 10.19
N THR A 66 -4.95 0.58 10.88
CA THR A 66 -6.12 1.34 10.39
C THR A 66 -5.78 2.11 9.12
N LYS A 67 -4.63 2.80 9.09
CA LYS A 67 -4.16 3.52 7.89
C LYS A 67 -4.07 2.58 6.69
N ARG A 68 -3.44 1.41 6.85
CA ARG A 68 -3.33 0.40 5.79
C ARG A 68 -4.69 -0.14 5.36
N ALA A 69 -5.58 -0.42 6.31
CA ALA A 69 -6.91 -0.95 6.05
C ALA A 69 -7.79 0.05 5.27
N VAL A 70 -7.78 1.33 5.64
CA VAL A 70 -8.50 2.39 4.91
C VAL A 70 -7.96 2.54 3.49
N THR A 71 -6.63 2.56 3.33
CA THR A 71 -6.00 2.63 2.00
C THR A 71 -6.36 1.42 1.12
N ALA A 72 -6.33 0.21 1.67
CA ALA A 72 -6.70 -1.00 0.94
C ALA A 72 -8.19 -1.05 0.58
N ALA A 73 -9.07 -0.54 1.46
CA ALA A 73 -10.51 -0.51 1.23
C ALA A 73 -10.93 0.53 0.18
N SER A 74 -10.10 1.53 -0.11
CA SER A 74 -10.43 2.68 -0.96
C SER A 74 -11.02 2.27 -2.31
N TYR A 75 -10.41 1.29 -3.00
CA TYR A 75 -10.90 0.81 -4.30
C TYR A 75 -12.35 0.32 -4.23
N PHE A 76 -12.68 -0.51 -3.22
CA PHE A 76 -14.04 -1.03 -3.07
C PHE A 76 -15.04 0.08 -2.77
N VAL A 77 -14.68 0.98 -1.86
CA VAL A 77 -15.53 2.10 -1.43
C VAL A 77 -15.87 2.99 -2.64
N HIS A 78 -14.86 3.36 -3.44
CA HIS A 78 -15.08 4.19 -4.63
C HIS A 78 -15.84 3.47 -5.73
N ARG A 79 -15.55 2.18 -5.97
CA ARG A 79 -16.27 1.38 -6.98
C ARG A 79 -17.76 1.20 -6.66
N LYS A 80 -18.14 1.27 -5.39
CA LYS A 80 -19.51 1.04 -4.91
C LYS A 80 -20.11 2.26 -4.22
N LYS A 81 -19.59 3.46 -4.52
CA LYS A 81 -20.02 4.71 -3.89
C LYS A 81 -21.53 4.89 -4.01
N GLY A 82 -22.17 5.35 -2.93
CA GLY A 82 -23.62 5.49 -2.83
C GLY A 82 -24.38 4.23 -2.37
N THR A 83 -23.70 3.09 -2.19
CA THR A 83 -24.34 1.87 -1.66
C THR A 83 -24.14 1.72 -0.15
N ILE A 84 -25.06 1.01 0.52
CA ILE A 84 -24.90 0.60 1.93
C ILE A 84 -23.60 -0.21 2.13
N GLY A 85 -23.22 -1.03 1.15
CA GLY A 85 -21.97 -1.80 1.21
C GLY A 85 -20.72 -0.92 1.28
N ALA A 86 -20.67 0.16 0.49
CA ALA A 86 -19.58 1.13 0.57
C ALA A 86 -19.59 1.89 1.90
N LEU A 87 -20.76 2.28 2.41
CA LEU A 87 -20.86 2.94 3.72
C LEU A 87 -20.33 2.05 4.85
N ARG A 88 -20.72 0.76 4.87
CA ARG A 88 -20.22 -0.21 5.87
C ARG A 88 -18.71 -0.40 5.76
N ARG A 89 -18.18 -0.56 4.53
CA ARG A 89 -16.74 -0.77 4.31
C ARG A 89 -15.90 0.48 4.63
N ALA A 90 -16.46 1.68 4.49
CA ALA A 90 -15.76 2.92 4.79
C ALA A 90 -15.51 3.14 6.29
N VAL A 91 -16.39 2.62 7.15
CA VAL A 91 -16.36 2.84 8.61
C VAL A 91 -15.79 1.65 9.40
N GLU A 92 -15.82 0.44 8.81
CA GLU A 92 -15.28 -0.79 9.41
C GLU A 92 -13.80 -0.68 9.84
N PRO A 93 -12.86 -0.11 9.03
CA PRO A 93 -11.46 0.06 9.46
C PRO A 93 -11.28 0.94 10.70
N LEU A 94 -12.26 1.78 11.00
CA LEU A 94 -12.26 2.68 12.14
C LEU A 94 -12.88 2.04 13.40
N GLY A 95 -13.32 0.78 13.31
CA GLY A 95 -13.98 0.06 14.40
C GLY A 95 -15.45 0.47 14.63
N TYR A 96 -16.05 1.21 13.69
CA TYR A 96 -17.45 1.62 13.80
C TYR A 96 -18.38 0.63 13.10
N LEU A 97 -19.57 0.46 13.68
CA LEU A 97 -20.71 -0.17 13.05
C LEU A 97 -21.78 0.88 12.79
N ILE A 98 -22.37 0.84 11.60
CA ILE A 98 -23.47 1.71 11.24
C ILE A 98 -24.77 0.92 11.13
N ARG A 99 -25.84 1.54 11.61
CA ARG A 99 -27.21 1.15 11.33
C ARG A 99 -27.75 2.12 10.29
N VAL A 100 -28.23 1.58 9.17
CA VAL A 100 -28.93 2.35 8.15
C VAL A 100 -30.42 2.27 8.45
N ILE A 101 -31.06 3.42 8.56
CA ILE A 101 -32.51 3.56 8.72
C ILE A 101 -33.02 4.18 7.42
N GLU A 102 -33.92 3.50 6.74
CA GLU A 102 -34.54 4.02 5.52
C GLU A 102 -35.74 4.90 5.87
N TRP A 103 -36.08 5.84 5.01
CA TRP A 103 -37.15 6.84 5.23
C TRP A 103 -38.52 6.21 5.56
N TRP A 104 -38.80 5.00 5.08
CA TRP A 104 -40.05 4.29 5.37
C TRP A 104 -40.05 3.58 6.73
N GLN A 105 -38.90 3.56 7.42
CA GLN A 105 -38.72 2.99 8.76
C GLN A 105 -38.83 4.05 9.87
N THR A 106 -38.96 5.34 9.53
CA THR A 106 -39.14 6.44 10.48
C THR A 106 -40.63 6.63 10.84
N ASN A 107 -40.91 7.29 11.98
CA ASN A 107 -42.27 7.64 12.39
C ASN A 107 -42.34 9.13 12.82
N PRO A 108 -43.02 10.01 12.06
CA PRO A 108 -43.70 9.73 10.78
C PRO A 108 -42.71 9.39 9.64
N PRO A 109 -43.14 8.69 8.59
CA PRO A 109 -42.30 8.47 7.40
C PRO A 109 -41.91 9.79 6.74
N GLY A 110 -40.63 9.98 6.46
CA GLY A 110 -40.08 11.23 5.92
C GLY A 110 -38.66 11.51 6.37
#